data_AF-A0A0M0HTF2-F1
#
_entry.id   AF-A0A0M0HTF2-F1
#
_cell.length_a   1.000
_cell.length_b   1.000
_cell.length_c   1.000
_cell.angle_alpha   90.00
_cell.angle_beta   90.00
_cell.angle_gamma   90.00
#
_symmetry.space_group_name_H-M   'P 1'
#
loop_
_entity.id
_entity.type
_entity.pdbx_description
1 polymer ?
#
loop_
_entity_poly.entity_id
_entity_poly.type
_entity_poly.pdbx_seq_one_letter_code
_entity_poly.pdbx_strand_id
1 'polypeptide(L)'
;MIKHQMRCSVGIMMKYLFPIILFSASVFTPASDASVIFSCKTDDQKHVQIQDSGGKLVYKLGHDLTQPEFELSVDRSTASTWQWNGVGREMSYSVTIPDGDKEYTAFFSVDRVSDDHPITSGIIETTAQSREVSVYCNSDTLFQSLEGIDLKQQE
;
A
#
# COMPACT_ATOMS: atom_id res chain seq x y z
N MET A 1 29.12 -27.92 -88.91
CA MET A 1 30.37 -27.35 -88.36
C MET A 1 30.12 -26.93 -86.92
N ILE A 2 31.06 -27.31 -86.02
CA ILE A 2 31.33 -26.78 -84.66
C ILE A 2 30.47 -27.31 -83.48
N LYS A 3 31.19 -27.99 -82.57
CA LYS A 3 30.86 -28.44 -81.20
C LYS A 3 30.94 -27.28 -80.18
N HIS A 4 30.15 -27.33 -79.10
CA HIS A 4 30.54 -27.31 -77.66
C HIS A 4 29.23 -27.26 -76.81
N GLN A 5 28.83 -28.31 -76.07
CA GLN A 5 29.06 -28.54 -74.61
C GLN A 5 28.64 -27.31 -73.77
N MET A 6 27.78 -27.34 -72.73
CA MET A 6 27.83 -28.23 -71.56
C MET A 6 26.59 -28.04 -70.63
N ARG A 7 25.99 -29.17 -70.22
CA ARG A 7 25.32 -29.59 -68.95
C ARG A 7 24.57 -28.63 -67.98
N CYS A 8 23.34 -29.10 -67.67
CA CYS A 8 22.48 -29.08 -66.47
C CYS A 8 22.96 -28.47 -65.14
N SER A 9 22.05 -27.82 -64.39
CA SER A 9 21.54 -28.30 -63.07
C SER A 9 20.45 -27.40 -62.46
N VAL A 10 19.34 -28.04 -62.00
CA VAL A 10 18.60 -27.87 -60.72
C VAL A 10 18.46 -26.45 -60.12
N GLY A 11 17.31 -25.94 -59.68
CA GLY A 11 15.98 -26.49 -59.47
C GLY A 11 15.17 -25.62 -58.50
N ILE A 12 14.08 -26.22 -58.00
CA ILE A 12 13.38 -25.97 -56.73
C ILE A 12 12.34 -24.85 -56.69
N MET A 13 11.11 -25.35 -56.61
CA MET A 13 9.82 -24.76 -56.27
C MET A 13 9.87 -24.03 -54.91
N MET A 14 9.73 -22.71 -54.91
CA MET A 14 9.71 -21.87 -53.70
C MET A 14 8.33 -21.96 -53.00
N LYS A 15 8.17 -22.98 -52.16
CA LYS A 15 7.00 -23.14 -51.27
C LYS A 15 7.23 -22.27 -50.03
N TYR A 16 6.60 -21.10 -50.00
CA TYR A 16 6.65 -20.16 -48.88
C TYR A 16 5.93 -20.75 -47.65
N LEU A 17 6.72 -21.22 -46.68
CA LEU A 17 6.29 -21.46 -45.30
C LEU A 17 6.56 -20.19 -44.51
N PHE A 18 5.50 -19.44 -44.18
CA PHE A 18 5.55 -18.27 -43.29
C PHE A 18 5.69 -18.75 -41.83
N PRO A 19 6.76 -18.43 -41.09
CA PRO A 19 6.83 -18.72 -39.67
C PRO A 19 5.96 -17.73 -38.89
N ILE A 20 4.96 -18.23 -38.17
CA ILE A 20 4.16 -17.44 -37.23
C ILE A 20 5.03 -17.18 -36.00
N ILE A 21 5.55 -15.96 -35.88
CA ILE A 21 6.27 -15.49 -34.70
C ILE A 21 5.22 -15.14 -33.64
N LEU A 22 5.08 -16.01 -32.63
CA LEU A 22 4.29 -15.73 -31.43
C LEU A 22 5.03 -14.70 -30.56
N PHE A 23 4.64 -13.44 -30.70
CA PHE A 23 5.11 -12.35 -29.83
C PHE A 23 4.38 -12.45 -28.49
N SER A 24 5.00 -13.10 -27.50
CA SER A 24 4.51 -13.07 -26.12
C SER A 24 4.65 -11.66 -25.56
N ALA A 25 3.55 -10.92 -25.46
CA ALA A 25 3.52 -9.63 -24.79
C ALA A 25 3.65 -9.85 -23.28
N SER A 26 4.84 -9.65 -22.73
CA SER A 26 5.05 -9.57 -21.29
C SER A 26 4.39 -8.28 -20.78
N VAL A 27 3.28 -8.40 -20.08
CA VAL A 27 2.64 -7.28 -19.40
C VAL A 27 3.53 -6.89 -18.22
N PHE A 28 4.28 -5.80 -18.36
CA PHE A 28 4.96 -5.17 -17.24
C PHE A 28 3.92 -4.40 -16.42
N THR A 29 3.46 -4.99 -15.32
CA THR A 29 2.75 -4.22 -14.30
C THR A 29 3.78 -3.36 -13.56
N PRO A 30 3.64 -2.03 -13.49
CA PRO A 30 4.52 -1.22 -12.66
C PRO A 30 4.43 -1.71 -11.22
N ALA A 31 5.58 -2.00 -10.61
CA ALA A 31 5.65 -2.20 -9.17
C ALA A 31 5.27 -0.86 -8.53
N SER A 32 4.14 -0.81 -7.83
CA SER A 32 3.81 0.35 -7.00
C SER A 32 4.79 0.35 -5.84
N ASP A 33 5.63 1.37 -5.75
CA ASP A 33 6.44 1.58 -4.55
C ASP A 33 5.52 1.73 -3.34
N ALA A 34 5.78 0.94 -2.29
CA ALA A 34 5.00 1.01 -1.06
C ALA A 34 5.35 2.30 -0.30
N SER A 35 4.38 3.21 -0.17
CA SER A 35 4.51 4.46 0.57
C SER A 35 4.15 4.24 2.03
N VAL A 36 5.00 4.69 2.95
CA VAL A 36 4.59 4.81 4.35
C VAL A 36 3.53 5.92 4.44
N ILE A 37 2.40 5.66 5.09
CA ILE A 37 1.34 6.66 5.32
C ILE A 37 1.17 6.99 6.81
N PHE A 38 1.68 6.13 7.69
CA PHE A 38 1.72 6.36 9.12
C PHE A 38 2.91 5.61 9.72
N SER A 39 3.67 6.24 10.60
CA SER A 39 4.68 5.55 11.39
C SER A 39 5.01 6.33 12.66
N CYS A 40 5.30 5.61 13.73
CA CYS A 40 5.79 6.19 14.98
C CYS A 40 6.52 5.14 15.80
N LYS A 41 7.09 5.58 16.91
CA LYS A 41 7.44 4.72 18.04
C LYS A 41 6.48 4.93 19.19
N THR A 42 6.23 3.87 19.94
CA THR A 42 5.57 3.91 21.25
C THR A 42 6.59 4.27 22.35
N ASP A 43 6.11 4.50 23.57
CA ASP A 43 6.97 4.73 24.73
C ASP A 43 7.87 3.53 25.06
N ASP A 44 7.36 2.30 24.84
CA ASP A 44 8.13 1.07 24.96
C ASP A 44 9.01 0.76 23.72
N GLN A 45 9.21 1.74 22.84
CA GLN A 45 10.10 1.68 21.66
C GLN A 45 9.67 0.69 20.57
N LYS A 46 8.43 0.20 20.59
CA LYS A 46 7.87 -0.53 19.45
C LYS A 46 7.63 0.44 18.29
N HIS A 47 7.98 0.00 17.10
CA HIS A 47 7.65 0.68 15.87
C HIS A 47 6.25 0.30 15.42
N VAL A 48 5.46 1.30 15.08
CA VAL A 48 4.17 1.18 14.38
C VAL A 48 4.39 1.69 12.97
N GLN A 49 3.88 0.98 11.96
CA GLN A 49 3.93 1.44 10.58
C GLN A 49 2.73 0.95 9.77
N ILE A 50 2.19 1.84 8.93
CA ILE A 50 1.26 1.49 7.87
C ILE A 50 1.84 1.92 6.53
N GLN A 51 1.87 0.99 5.57
CA GLN A 51 2.31 1.22 4.20
C GLN A 51 1.16 1.02 3.23
N ASP A 52 1.01 1.91 2.26
CA ASP A 52 0.14 1.78 1.10
C ASP A 52 0.96 1.37 -0.13
N SER A 53 0.67 0.20 -0.68
CA SER A 53 1.31 -0.35 -1.89
C SER A 53 0.44 -0.19 -3.15
N GLY A 54 -0.55 0.72 -3.11
CA GLY A 54 -1.51 0.99 -4.19
C GLY A 54 -2.67 0.00 -4.24
N GLY A 55 -2.41 -1.30 -4.03
CA GLY A 55 -3.42 -2.35 -3.95
C GLY A 55 -3.71 -2.87 -2.54
N LYS A 56 -2.76 -2.72 -1.62
CA LYS A 56 -2.87 -3.22 -0.25
C LYS A 56 -2.36 -2.21 0.77
N LEU A 57 -3.00 -2.21 1.94
CA LEU A 57 -2.44 -1.62 3.14
C LEU A 57 -1.77 -2.70 3.98
N VAL A 58 -0.58 -2.40 4.50
CA VAL A 58 0.18 -3.29 5.38
C VAL A 58 0.44 -2.58 6.69
N TYR A 59 -0.12 -3.10 7.78
CA TYR A 59 0.13 -2.64 9.14
C TYR A 59 1.15 -3.56 9.82
N LYS A 60 2.19 -2.97 10.41
CA LYS A 60 3.23 -3.67 11.19
C LYS A 60 3.40 -3.04 12.56
N LEU A 61 3.64 -3.88 13.55
CA LEU A 61 3.99 -3.50 14.92
C LEU A 61 5.13 -4.38 15.43
N GLY A 62 6.12 -3.77 16.08
CA GLY A 62 7.17 -4.49 16.81
C GLY A 62 8.44 -3.68 16.98
N HIS A 63 9.40 -4.18 17.76
CA HIS A 63 10.70 -3.51 17.93
C HIS A 63 11.56 -3.50 16.66
N ASP A 64 11.38 -4.49 15.79
CA ASP A 64 12.05 -4.61 14.49
C ASP A 64 10.99 -4.89 13.40
N LEU A 65 10.84 -3.98 12.44
CA LEU A 65 9.86 -4.14 11.36
C LEU A 65 10.29 -5.14 10.28
N THR A 66 11.53 -5.64 10.31
CA THR A 66 11.99 -6.75 9.47
C THR A 66 11.54 -8.11 10.01
N GLN A 67 11.27 -8.19 11.31
CA GLN A 67 10.66 -9.32 11.99
C GLN A 67 9.55 -8.80 12.95
N PRO A 68 8.41 -8.36 12.40
CA PRO A 68 7.38 -7.73 13.20
C PRO A 68 6.75 -8.70 14.21
N GLU A 69 6.35 -8.18 15.36
CA GLU A 69 5.58 -8.92 16.37
C GLU A 69 4.14 -9.15 15.89
N PHE A 70 3.64 -8.24 15.06
CA PHE A 70 2.34 -8.31 14.41
C PHE A 70 2.42 -7.69 13.02
N GLU A 71 1.85 -8.38 12.02
CA GLU A 71 1.70 -7.90 10.66
C GLU A 71 0.31 -8.27 10.13
N LEU A 72 -0.36 -7.31 9.51
CA LEU A 72 -1.65 -7.46 8.87
C LEU A 72 -1.58 -6.83 7.48
N SER A 73 -2.08 -7.55 6.47
CA SER A 73 -2.17 -7.04 5.10
C SER A 73 -3.59 -7.22 4.58
N VAL A 74 -4.20 -6.12 4.16
CA VAL A 74 -5.57 -6.08 3.63
C VAL A 74 -5.60 -5.46 2.24
N ASP A 75 -6.64 -5.78 1.48
CA ASP A 75 -6.90 -5.07 0.22
C ASP A 75 -7.27 -3.62 0.53
N ARG A 76 -6.67 -2.67 -0.20
CA ARG A 76 -6.88 -1.23 0.04
C ARG A 76 -8.37 -0.84 -0.05
N SER A 77 -9.15 -1.56 -0.85
CA SER A 77 -10.59 -1.34 -1.02
C SER A 77 -11.45 -1.69 0.19
N THR A 78 -10.93 -2.45 1.16
CA THR A 78 -11.65 -2.79 2.40
C THR A 78 -11.35 -1.81 3.53
N ALA A 79 -10.24 -1.10 3.45
CA ALA A 79 -9.89 -0.05 4.40
C ALA A 79 -10.77 1.19 4.23
N SER A 80 -10.91 1.95 5.31
CA SER A 80 -11.64 3.22 5.32
C SER A 80 -10.82 4.34 5.93
N THR A 81 -11.31 5.57 5.79
CA THR A 81 -10.70 6.75 6.36
C THR A 81 -11.76 7.67 6.96
N TRP A 82 -11.37 8.41 8.01
CA TRP A 82 -12.09 9.57 8.49
C TRP A 82 -11.28 10.82 8.19
N GLN A 83 -11.95 11.84 7.66
CA GLN A 83 -11.36 13.13 7.32
C GLN A 83 -12.05 14.24 8.09
N TRP A 84 -11.27 15.10 8.74
CA TRP A 84 -11.82 16.24 9.47
C TRP A 84 -12.63 17.16 8.54
N ASN A 85 -13.86 17.48 8.94
CA ASN A 85 -14.81 18.22 8.12
C ASN A 85 -14.75 19.75 8.28
N GLY A 86 -13.75 20.26 9.01
CA GLY A 86 -13.64 21.70 9.28
C GLY A 86 -14.29 22.18 10.58
N VAL A 87 -14.92 21.29 11.36
CA VAL A 87 -15.66 21.64 12.57
C VAL A 87 -15.07 20.97 13.81
N GLY A 88 -14.98 21.72 14.91
CA GLY A 88 -14.52 21.22 16.21
C GLY A 88 -13.13 21.71 16.59
N ARG A 89 -12.75 21.43 17.84
CA ARG A 89 -11.45 21.80 18.43
C ARG A 89 -10.31 20.94 17.89
N GLU A 90 -10.58 19.64 17.79
CA GLU A 90 -9.65 18.64 17.31
C GLU A 90 -9.77 18.52 15.80
N MET A 91 -8.67 18.74 15.08
CA MET A 91 -8.54 18.30 13.69
C MET A 91 -7.97 16.90 13.69
N SER A 92 -8.77 15.94 13.21
CA SER A 92 -8.40 14.53 13.24
C SER A 92 -8.54 13.84 11.88
N TYR A 93 -7.58 12.95 11.62
CA TYR A 93 -7.55 12.10 10.44
C TYR A 93 -7.30 10.67 10.88
N SER A 94 -7.91 9.69 10.20
CA SER A 94 -7.65 8.29 10.50
C SER A 94 -7.69 7.39 9.28
N VAL A 95 -7.04 6.23 9.41
CA VAL A 95 -7.15 5.10 8.48
C VAL A 95 -7.49 3.87 9.30
N THR A 96 -8.56 3.19 8.90
CA THR A 96 -9.07 1.99 9.57
C THR A 96 -8.81 0.77 8.69
N ILE A 97 -8.14 -0.22 9.28
CA ILE A 97 -7.76 -1.48 8.64
C ILE A 97 -8.59 -2.61 9.29
N PRO A 98 -9.50 -3.27 8.56
CA PRO A 98 -10.31 -4.35 9.12
C PRO A 98 -9.56 -5.68 9.20
N ASP A 99 -9.81 -6.47 10.24
CA ASP A 99 -9.31 -7.83 10.43
C ASP A 99 -10.39 -8.72 11.08
N GLY A 100 -11.32 -9.23 10.27
CA GLY A 100 -12.44 -10.02 10.74
C GLY A 100 -13.34 -9.23 11.70
N ASP A 101 -13.38 -9.64 12.98
CA ASP A 101 -14.17 -8.99 14.04
C ASP A 101 -13.41 -7.85 14.75
N LYS A 102 -12.25 -7.46 14.22
CA LYS A 102 -11.42 -6.38 14.75
C LYS A 102 -11.19 -5.29 13.70
N GLU A 103 -10.94 -4.09 14.18
CA GLU A 103 -10.51 -2.95 13.38
C GLU A 103 -9.28 -2.29 14.02
N TYR A 104 -8.30 -1.94 13.21
CA TYR A 104 -7.10 -1.22 13.61
C TYR A 104 -7.15 0.18 13.01
N THR A 105 -7.38 1.19 13.84
CA THR A 105 -7.51 2.58 13.41
C THR A 105 -6.23 3.34 13.75
N ALA A 106 -5.41 3.65 12.74
CA ALA A 106 -4.37 4.66 12.90
C ALA A 106 -5.00 6.04 12.92
N PHE A 107 -4.66 6.84 13.92
CA PHE A 107 -5.22 8.18 14.06
C PHE A 107 -4.14 9.21 14.32
N PHE A 108 -4.43 10.42 13.87
CA PHE A 108 -3.73 11.64 14.21
C PHE A 108 -4.78 12.68 14.60
N SER A 109 -4.55 13.38 15.71
CA SER A 109 -5.37 14.50 16.15
C SER A 109 -4.47 15.63 16.61
N VAL A 110 -4.82 16.84 16.24
CA VAL A 110 -4.21 18.06 16.77
C VAL A 110 -5.28 18.99 17.30
N ASP A 111 -5.06 19.48 18.51
CA ASP A 111 -5.88 20.52 19.10
C ASP A 111 -5.54 21.87 18.48
N ARG A 112 -6.49 22.45 17.77
CA ARG A 112 -6.27 23.70 17.01
C ARG A 112 -6.54 24.97 17.81
N VAL A 113 -7.02 24.85 19.06
CA VAL A 113 -7.50 25.99 19.85
C VAL A 113 -6.54 26.33 20.98
N SER A 114 -5.90 25.34 21.61
CA SER A 114 -4.88 25.64 22.62
C SER A 114 -3.62 26.20 21.98
N ASP A 115 -2.89 27.02 22.73
CA ASP A 115 -1.64 27.64 22.26
C ASP A 115 -0.53 26.61 22.00
N ASP A 116 -0.54 25.50 22.75
CA ASP A 116 0.47 24.44 22.68
C ASP A 116 0.22 23.45 21.52
N HIS A 117 -0.98 23.47 20.92
CA HIS A 117 -1.40 22.58 19.84
C HIS A 117 -1.01 21.10 20.05
N PRO A 118 -1.35 20.47 21.20
CA PRO A 118 -0.95 19.12 21.52
C PRO A 118 -1.43 18.15 20.44
N ILE A 119 -0.51 17.26 20.05
CA ILE A 119 -0.75 16.19 19.10
C ILE A 119 -1.02 14.91 19.88
N THR A 120 -2.05 14.18 19.49
CA THR A 120 -2.28 12.79 19.93
C THR A 120 -2.35 11.90 18.70
N SER A 121 -1.64 10.77 18.74
CA SER A 121 -1.64 9.80 17.65
C SER A 121 -1.40 8.39 18.16
N GLY A 122 -1.75 7.40 17.37
CA GLY A 122 -1.65 6.00 17.77
C GLY A 122 -2.41 5.05 16.88
N ILE A 123 -2.52 3.80 17.36
CA ILE A 123 -3.44 2.79 16.84
C ILE A 123 -4.51 2.53 17.89
N ILE A 124 -5.76 2.47 17.47
CA ILE A 124 -6.87 1.98 18.27
C ILE A 124 -7.30 0.63 17.70
N GLU A 125 -7.20 -0.44 18.50
CA GLU A 125 -7.84 -1.73 18.21
C GLU A 125 -9.26 -1.70 18.78
N THR A 126 -10.26 -1.89 17.91
CA THR A 126 -11.67 -2.03 18.30
C THR A 126 -12.19 -3.41 17.93
N THR A 127 -12.92 -4.07 18.84
CA THR A 127 -13.60 -5.35 18.53
C THR A 127 -15.08 -5.15 18.19
N ALA A 128 -15.72 -6.16 17.59
CA ALA A 128 -17.17 -6.18 17.33
C ALA A 128 -18.05 -6.00 18.59
N GLN A 129 -17.51 -6.22 19.79
CA GLN A 129 -18.18 -5.95 21.07
C GLN A 129 -17.83 -4.58 21.65
N SER A 130 -17.30 -3.68 20.82
CA SER A 130 -16.89 -2.31 21.17
C SER A 130 -15.85 -2.24 22.30
N ARG A 131 -14.97 -3.24 22.41
CA ARG A 131 -13.79 -3.15 23.28
C ARG A 131 -12.70 -2.41 22.55
N GLU A 132 -12.12 -1.43 23.23
CA GLU A 132 -11.08 -0.56 22.67
C GLU A 132 -9.76 -0.73 23.41
N VAL A 133 -8.67 -0.88 22.67
CA VAL A 133 -7.30 -0.88 23.19
C VAL A 133 -6.48 0.09 22.37
N SER A 134 -5.89 1.10 23.02
CA SER A 134 -5.10 2.13 22.36
C SER A 134 -3.61 1.90 22.57
N VAL A 135 -2.84 2.02 21.49
CA VAL A 135 -1.37 2.08 21.48
C VAL A 135 -1.00 3.50 21.06
N TYR A 136 -0.52 4.29 22.01
CA TYR A 136 -0.15 5.69 21.75
C TYR A 136 1.27 5.84 21.20
N CYS A 137 1.41 6.78 20.28
CA CYS A 137 2.68 7.17 19.69
C CYS A 137 3.36 8.26 20.51
N ASN A 138 4.69 8.20 20.59
CA ASN A 138 5.52 9.34 20.89
C ASN A 138 5.47 10.33 19.71
N SER A 139 5.01 11.55 19.98
CA SER A 139 4.83 12.61 18.99
C SER A 139 6.12 12.98 18.24
N ASP A 140 7.29 12.88 18.88
CA ASP A 140 8.57 13.27 18.28
C ASP A 140 9.03 12.32 17.18
N THR A 141 8.43 11.13 17.13
CA THR A 141 8.74 10.08 16.16
C THR A 141 7.69 9.92 15.08
N LEU A 142 6.62 10.72 15.16
CA LEU A 142 5.47 10.61 14.29
C LEU A 142 5.81 11.06 12.86
N PHE A 143 5.49 10.19 11.92
CA PHE A 143 5.28 10.51 10.52
C PHE A 143 3.85 10.14 10.16
N GLN A 144 3.11 11.05 9.52
CA GLN A 144 1.75 10.78 9.06
C GLN A 144 1.46 11.51 7.75
N SER A 145 0.72 10.84 6.87
CA SER A 145 0.17 11.36 5.62
C SER A 145 -1.27 10.86 5.46
N LEU A 146 -2.08 11.02 6.52
CA LEU A 146 -3.46 10.55 6.60
C LEU A 146 -4.47 11.54 6.00
N GLU A 147 -4.13 12.82 6.00
CA GLU A 147 -4.98 13.87 5.42
C GLU A 147 -5.09 13.68 3.90
N GLY A 148 -6.32 13.72 3.39
CA GLY A 148 -6.61 13.64 1.96
C GLY A 148 -6.34 12.29 1.32
N ILE A 149 -6.09 11.23 2.11
CA ILE A 149 -5.87 9.89 1.57
C ILE A 149 -7.13 9.39 0.85
N ASP A 150 -6.92 8.82 -0.34
CA ASP A 150 -7.99 8.27 -1.16
C ASP A 150 -8.36 6.86 -0.69
N LEU A 151 -9.26 6.78 0.28
CA LEU A 151 -9.88 5.53 0.78
C LEU A 151 -11.39 5.72 0.91
N LYS A 152 -12.12 4.62 1.11
CA LYS A 152 -13.55 4.68 1.40
C LYS A 152 -13.77 5.55 2.64
N GLN A 153 -14.64 6.55 2.57
CA GLN A 153 -15.02 7.33 3.75
C GLN A 153 -15.79 6.45 4.74
N GLN A 154 -15.49 6.58 6.02
CA GLN A 154 -16.30 5.99 7.08
C GLN A 154 -17.65 6.73 7.15
N GLU A 155 -18.75 5.97 7.23
CA GLU A 155 -20.12 6.50 7.33
C GLU A 155 -20.51 6.82 8.78
#